data_AF-A0A7S3ZCL8-F1
#
_entry.id   AF-A0A7S3ZCL8-F1
#
_cell.length_a   1.000
_cell.length_b   1.000
_cell.length_c   1.000
_cell.angle_alpha   90.00
_cell.angle_beta   90.00
_cell.angle_gamma   90.00
#
_symmetry.space_group_name_H-M   'P 1'
#
loop_
_entity.id
_entity.type
_entity.pdbx_description
1 polymer ?
#
loop_
_entity_poly.entity_id
_entity_poly.type
_entity_poly.pdbx_seq_one_letter_code
_entity_poly.pdbx_strand_id
1 'polypeptide(L)'
;LVGCMEAMIKTINSRPLVFLAQGDSPSRMNKGMLYIRDNEDTQFVKIVYFLGDRKKKPPKLEQHVQFLDQCYPKYKIDLVVVAGHMTPKNVYLLSERLNVPRNRMFMACPASDFR
;
A
#
# COMPACT_ATOMS: atom_id res chain seq x y z
N LEU A 1 33.76 2.78 0.68
CA LEU A 1 33.17 1.42 0.74
C LEU A 1 31.96 1.36 1.67
N VAL A 2 32.08 1.74 2.96
CA VAL A 2 30.95 1.78 3.92
C VAL A 2 29.77 2.64 3.44
N GLY A 3 30.04 3.87 2.94
CA GLY A 3 28.97 4.74 2.43
C GLY A 3 28.27 4.25 1.15
N CYS A 4 28.91 3.39 0.35
CA CYS A 4 28.29 2.80 -0.84
C CYS A 4 27.29 1.70 -0.44
N MET A 5 27.61 0.91 0.58
CA MET A 5 26.69 -0.08 1.14
C MET A 5 25.46 0.59 1.74
N GLU A 6 25.62 1.66 2.52
CA GLU A 6 24.49 2.41 3.09
C GLU A 6 23.59 3.01 2.01
N ALA A 7 24.17 3.54 0.93
CA ALA A 7 23.41 4.05 -0.21
C ALA A 7 22.64 2.94 -0.94
N MET A 8 23.24 1.75 -1.11
CA MET A 8 22.55 0.59 -1.68
C MET A 8 21.41 0.11 -0.78
N ILE A 9 21.60 0.07 0.54
CA ILE A 9 20.55 -0.29 1.51
C ILE A 9 19.40 0.72 1.46
N LYS A 10 19.69 2.04 1.42
CA LYS A 10 18.65 3.07 1.24
C LYS A 10 17.88 2.92 -0.07
N THR A 11 18.56 2.49 -1.14
CA THR A 11 17.94 2.25 -2.46
C THR A 11 17.10 0.97 -2.48
N ILE A 12 17.37 0.02 -1.58
CA ILE A 12 16.53 -1.17 -1.38
C ILE A 12 15.27 -0.79 -0.58
N ASN A 13 15.42 0.06 0.45
CA ASN A 13 14.32 0.51 1.33
C ASN A 13 13.40 1.57 0.70
N SER A 14 13.71 2.03 -0.52
CA SER A 14 12.89 2.99 -1.27
C SER A 14 11.79 2.33 -2.11
N ARG A 15 11.70 0.99 -2.13
CA ARG A 15 10.73 0.30 -2.98
C ARG A 15 9.32 0.39 -2.38
N PRO A 16 8.34 0.94 -3.15
CA PRO A 16 6.99 1.04 -2.66
C PRO A 16 6.38 -0.33 -2.42
N LEU A 17 5.47 -0.37 -1.47
CA LEU A 17 4.69 -1.51 -1.08
C LEU A 17 3.21 -1.17 -1.26
N VAL A 18 2.45 -2.07 -1.88
CA VAL A 18 1.08 -1.82 -2.29
C VAL A 18 0.11 -2.58 -1.39
N PHE A 19 -0.77 -1.84 -0.74
CA PHE A 19 -1.92 -2.39 -0.02
C PHE A 19 -3.17 -2.26 -0.88
N LEU A 20 -3.72 -3.38 -1.33
CA LEU A 20 -4.92 -3.47 -2.14
C LEU A 20 -6.15 -3.41 -1.22
N ALA A 21 -6.71 -2.21 -1.03
CA ALA A 21 -7.80 -1.97 -0.09
C ALA A 21 -9.12 -2.58 -0.59
N GLN A 22 -9.70 -3.46 0.23
CA GLN A 22 -11.07 -3.95 0.03
C GLN A 22 -12.07 -3.04 0.75
N GLY A 23 -12.68 -2.14 -0.01
CA GLY A 23 -13.58 -1.11 0.53
C GLY A 23 -12.84 0.12 1.07
N ASP A 24 -13.57 1.03 1.72
CA ASP A 24 -13.08 2.33 2.22
C ASP A 24 -12.97 2.43 3.74
N SER A 25 -13.00 1.28 4.42
CA SER A 25 -12.97 1.22 5.88
C SER A 25 -11.61 1.70 6.44
N PRO A 26 -11.57 2.77 7.25
CA PRO A 26 -10.34 3.27 7.83
C PRO A 26 -9.71 2.27 8.80
N SER A 27 -10.53 1.46 9.50
CA SER A 27 -10.02 0.41 10.39
C SER A 27 -9.28 -0.70 9.63
N ARG A 28 -9.73 -1.06 8.42
CA ARG A 28 -9.00 -2.02 7.57
C ARG A 28 -7.69 -1.47 7.07
N MET A 29 -7.67 -0.22 6.60
CA MET A 29 -6.43 0.45 6.20
C MET A 29 -5.46 0.57 7.37
N ASN A 30 -5.95 0.89 8.57
CA ASN A 30 -5.12 0.94 9.77
C ASN A 30 -4.52 -0.43 10.13
N LYS A 31 -5.30 -1.52 10.05
CA LYS A 31 -4.76 -2.88 10.22
C LYS A 31 -3.67 -3.20 9.20
N GLY A 32 -3.86 -2.76 7.96
CA GLY A 32 -2.83 -2.84 6.91
C GLY A 32 -1.55 -2.12 7.33
N MET A 33 -1.67 -0.88 7.81
CA MET A 33 -0.53 -0.10 8.29
C MET A 33 0.18 -0.72 9.49
N LEU A 34 -0.55 -1.30 10.45
CA LEU A 34 0.06 -1.98 11.59
C LEU A 34 0.89 -3.20 11.14
N TYR A 35 0.37 -4.00 10.21
CA TYR A 35 1.12 -5.11 9.65
C TYR A 35 2.39 -4.63 8.94
N ILE A 36 2.28 -3.60 8.09
CA ILE A 36 3.43 -3.01 7.38
C ILE A 36 4.48 -2.54 8.38
N ARG A 37 4.05 -1.84 9.42
CA ARG A 37 4.93 -1.32 10.46
C ARG A 37 5.71 -2.42 11.17
N ASP A 38 5.05 -3.54 11.44
CA ASP A 38 5.60 -4.59 12.28
C ASP A 38 6.37 -5.65 11.48
N ASN A 39 6.17 -5.76 10.16
CA ASN A 39 6.68 -6.88 9.37
C ASN A 39 7.38 -6.51 8.04
N GLU A 40 7.25 -5.28 7.55
CA GLU A 40 7.74 -4.92 6.22
C GLU A 40 8.80 -3.81 6.28
N ASP A 41 9.93 -4.01 5.59
CA ASP A 41 10.94 -2.96 5.43
C ASP A 41 10.58 -2.05 4.25
N THR A 42 9.88 -0.97 4.54
CA THR A 42 9.55 0.09 3.59
C THR A 42 9.16 1.38 4.30
N GLN A 43 9.35 2.52 3.62
CA GLN A 43 8.80 3.81 4.03
C GLN A 43 7.75 4.32 3.04
N PHE A 44 7.47 3.60 1.95
CA PHE A 44 6.61 4.07 0.87
C PHE A 44 5.45 3.10 0.68
N VAL A 45 4.26 3.54 1.05
CA VAL A 45 3.04 2.72 0.96
C VAL A 45 2.12 3.33 -0.09
N LYS A 46 1.57 2.48 -0.95
CA LYS A 46 0.51 2.84 -1.90
C LYS A 46 -0.75 2.08 -1.51
N ILE A 47 -1.75 2.80 -1.02
CA ILE A 47 -3.09 2.27 -0.81
C ILE A 47 -3.80 2.33 -2.15
N VAL A 48 -4.13 1.16 -2.71
CA VAL A 48 -4.79 1.04 -4.00
C VAL A 48 -6.26 0.69 -3.80
N TYR A 49 -7.16 1.45 -4.40
CA TYR A 49 -8.60 1.21 -4.40
C TYR A 49 -9.12 0.98 -5.81
N PHE A 50 -9.72 -0.19 -6.06
CA PHE A 50 -10.41 -0.49 -7.31
C PHE A 50 -11.86 -0.01 -7.25
N LEU A 51 -12.29 0.79 -8.23
CA LEU A 51 -13.65 1.33 -8.31
C LEU A 51 -14.71 0.25 -8.56
N GLY A 52 -14.36 -0.86 -9.21
CA GLY A 52 -15.33 -1.83 -9.72
C GLY A 52 -16.28 -1.16 -10.71
N ASP A 53 -17.59 -1.35 -10.49
CA ASP A 53 -18.65 -0.72 -11.29
C ASP A 53 -19.01 0.70 -10.80
N ARG A 54 -18.35 1.20 -9.74
CA ARG A 54 -18.64 2.54 -9.21
C ARG A 54 -18.07 3.60 -10.13
N LYS A 55 -18.85 4.66 -10.36
CA LYS A 55 -18.39 5.84 -11.11
C LYS A 55 -17.40 6.71 -10.32
N LYS A 56 -17.48 6.68 -8.98
CA LYS A 56 -16.67 7.52 -8.08
C LYS A 56 -16.21 6.71 -6.88
N LYS A 57 -15.02 7.05 -6.38
CA LYS A 57 -14.50 6.55 -5.10
C LYS A 57 -15.41 6.99 -3.95
N PRO A 58 -15.41 6.28 -2.82
CA PRO A 58 -16.10 6.73 -1.62
C PRO A 58 -15.60 8.12 -1.18
N PRO A 59 -16.50 9.02 -0.74
CA PRO A 59 -16.18 10.44 -0.54
C PRO A 59 -15.10 10.66 0.51
N LYS A 60 -15.05 9.81 1.55
CA LYS A 60 -14.09 9.90 2.65
C LYS A 60 -12.78 9.14 2.41
N LEU A 61 -12.62 8.44 1.28
CA LEU A 61 -11.45 7.59 1.04
C LEU A 61 -10.13 8.38 1.13
N GLU A 62 -10.07 9.57 0.52
CA GLU A 62 -8.89 10.44 0.60
C GLU A 62 -8.64 10.94 2.02
N GLN A 63 -9.70 11.34 2.74
CA GLN A 63 -9.58 11.80 4.12
C GLN A 63 -9.04 10.69 5.03
N HIS A 64 -9.48 9.45 4.83
CA HIS A 64 -8.98 8.30 5.58
C HIS A 64 -7.49 8.05 5.31
N VAL A 65 -7.05 8.10 4.05
CA VAL A 65 -5.62 7.92 3.71
C VAL A 65 -4.78 9.07 4.23
N GLN A 66 -5.25 10.31 4.10
CA GLN A 66 -4.56 11.49 4.63
C GLN A 66 -4.41 11.43 6.15
N PHE A 67 -5.44 10.97 6.86
CA PHE A 67 -5.37 10.76 8.30
C PHE A 67 -4.31 9.72 8.68
N LEU A 68 -4.22 8.62 7.93
CA LEU A 68 -3.17 7.63 8.15
C LEU A 68 -1.77 8.19 7.87
N ASP A 69 -1.58 8.94 6.79
CA ASP A 69 -0.29 9.58 6.46
C ASP A 69 0.19 10.49 7.61
N GLN A 70 -0.74 11.21 8.24
CA GLN A 70 -0.46 12.04 9.43
C GLN A 70 -0.17 11.22 10.69
N CYS A 71 -0.89 10.11 10.91
CA CYS A 71 -0.69 9.23 12.07
C CYS A 71 0.63 8.45 12.01
N TYR A 72 1.17 8.22 10.81
CA TYR A 72 2.33 7.38 10.56
C TYR A 72 3.46 8.18 9.87
N PRO A 73 4.05 9.21 10.52
CA PRO A 73 4.94 10.18 9.88
C PRO A 73 6.28 9.60 9.37
N LYS A 74 6.60 8.35 9.72
CA LYS A 74 7.77 7.62 9.19
C LYS A 74 7.54 7.05 7.79
N TYR A 75 6.29 7.05 7.33
CA TYR A 75 5.85 6.50 6.06
C TYR A 75 5.30 7.63 5.19
N LYS A 76 5.46 7.49 3.87
CA LYS A 76 4.74 8.24 2.86
C LYS A 76 3.64 7.36 2.30
N ILE A 77 2.38 7.74 2.50
CA ILE A 77 1.21 6.95 2.14
C ILE A 77 0.44 7.65 1.01
N ASP A 78 0.51 7.09 -0.19
CA ASP A 78 -0.23 7.59 -1.36
C ASP A 78 -1.52 6.80 -1.57
N LEU A 79 -2.59 7.48 -2.03
CA LEU A 79 -3.78 6.83 -2.57
C LEU A 79 -3.67 6.67 -4.09
N VAL A 80 -3.94 5.47 -4.60
CA VAL A 80 -4.09 5.18 -6.03
C VAL A 80 -5.50 4.64 -6.29
N VAL A 81 -6.26 5.31 -7.16
CA VAL A 81 -7.60 4.87 -7.54
C VAL A 81 -7.55 4.27 -8.93
N VAL A 82 -7.99 3.03 -9.06
CA VAL A 82 -7.96 2.27 -10.30
C VAL A 82 -9.38 2.05 -10.81
N ALA A 83 -9.62 2.38 -12.07
CA ALA A 83 -10.90 2.10 -12.72
C ALA A 83 -11.07 0.58 -12.97
N GLY A 84 -12.28 0.07 -12.74
CA GLY A 84 -12.62 -1.33 -12.96
C GLY A 84 -12.38 -2.23 -11.74
N HIS A 85 -12.56 -3.53 -11.95
CA HIS A 85 -12.54 -4.55 -10.89
C HIS A 85 -11.12 -5.00 -10.52
N MET A 86 -10.94 -5.42 -9.27
CA MET A 86 -9.70 -6.04 -8.80
C MET A 86 -9.62 -7.48 -9.30
N THR A 87 -9.11 -7.65 -10.51
CA THR A 87 -8.88 -8.97 -11.15
C THR A 87 -7.39 -9.28 -11.22
N PRO A 88 -6.99 -10.57 -11.33
CA PRO A 88 -5.57 -10.92 -11.51
C PRO A 88 -4.90 -10.20 -12.69
N LYS A 89 -5.63 -10.04 -13.81
CA LYS A 89 -5.17 -9.27 -14.97
C LYS A 89 -4.92 -7.81 -14.63
N ASN A 90 -5.84 -7.16 -13.92
CA ASN A 90 -5.69 -5.75 -13.57
C ASN A 90 -4.61 -5.52 -12.51
N VAL A 91 -4.43 -6.46 -11.58
CA VAL A 91 -3.31 -6.43 -10.62
C VAL A 91 -1.96 -6.61 -11.34
N TYR A 92 -1.90 -7.48 -12.36
CA TYR A 92 -0.71 -7.59 -13.21
C TYR A 92 -0.42 -6.27 -13.93
N LEU A 93 -1.41 -5.66 -14.57
CA LEU A 93 -1.23 -4.37 -15.25
C LEU A 93 -0.85 -3.25 -14.27
N LEU A 94 -1.38 -3.28 -13.05
CA LEU A 94 -1.01 -2.34 -11.99
C LEU A 94 0.46 -2.51 -11.57
N SER A 95 0.94 -3.75 -11.46
CA SER A 95 2.35 -4.07 -11.20
C SER A 95 3.27 -3.46 -12.25
N GLU A 96 2.95 -3.65 -13.53
CA GLU A 96 3.71 -3.08 -14.64
C GLU A 96 3.69 -1.54 -14.60
N ARG A 97 2.52 -0.93 -14.38
CA ARG A 97 2.36 0.53 -14.38
C ARG A 97 3.02 1.23 -13.20
N LEU A 98 2.98 0.63 -12.02
CA LEU A 98 3.61 1.17 -10.83
C LEU A 98 5.09 0.81 -10.71
N ASN A 99 5.59 -0.10 -11.56
CA ASN A 99 6.90 -0.73 -11.44
C ASN A 99 7.12 -1.30 -10.02
N VAL A 100 6.09 -1.95 -9.48
CA VAL A 100 6.11 -2.62 -8.18
C VAL A 100 5.86 -4.10 -8.42
N PRO A 101 6.76 -5.01 -8.00
CA PRO A 101 6.57 -6.42 -8.25
C PRO A 101 5.35 -6.96 -7.48
N ARG A 102 4.63 -7.92 -8.07
CA ARG A 102 3.40 -8.49 -7.49
C ARG A 102 3.57 -9.05 -6.08
N ASN A 103 4.75 -9.55 -5.71
CA ASN A 103 5.06 -10.03 -4.35
C ASN A 103 5.16 -8.90 -3.30
N ARG A 104 5.11 -7.63 -3.71
CA ARG A 104 4.97 -6.46 -2.84
C ARG A 104 3.56 -5.86 -2.87
N MET A 105 2.57 -6.63 -3.37
CA MET A 105 1.16 -6.26 -3.36
C MET A 105 0.37 -7.26 -2.52
N PHE A 106 -0.38 -6.80 -1.53
CA PHE A 106 -1.22 -7.66 -0.70
C PHE A 106 -2.60 -7.05 -0.44
N MET A 107 -3.60 -7.93 -0.32
CA MET A 107 -5.01 -7.58 -0.08
C MET A 107 -5.43 -7.82 1.37
N ALA A 108 -4.75 -8.73 2.04
CA ALA A 108 -5.03 -9.14 3.41
C ALA A 108 -3.73 -9.09 4.20
N CYS A 109 -3.84 -8.64 5.45
CA CYS A 109 -2.78 -8.77 6.42
C CYS A 109 -3.16 -9.92 7.35
N PRO A 110 -2.26 -10.88 7.62
CA PRO A 110 -2.47 -11.85 8.67
C PRO A 110 -2.92 -11.14 9.95
N ALA A 111 -3.94 -11.66 10.63
CA ALA A 111 -4.20 -11.22 11.99
C ALA A 111 -2.96 -11.54 12.82
N SER A 112 -2.60 -10.64 13.73
CA SER A 112 -1.59 -10.86 14.76
C SER A 112 -2.06 -11.94 15.73
N ASP A 113 -2.08 -13.19 15.28
CA ASP A 113 -2.28 -14.40 16.08
C ASP A 113 -1.23 -15.47 15.71
N PHE A 114 -0.08 -15.04 15.15
CA PHE A 114 1.12 -15.87 15.21
C PHE A 114 1.68 -15.79 16.64
N ARG A 115 1.30 -16.80 17.44
CA ARG A 115 2.04 -17.21 18.64
C ARG A 115 3.22 -18.09 18.25
#